data_AF-A0A2T3M3Z7-F1
#
_entry.id   AF-A0A2T3M3Z7-F1
#
_cell.length_a   1.000
_cell.length_b   1.000
_cell.length_c   1.000
_cell.angle_alpha   90.00
_cell.angle_beta   90.00
_cell.angle_gamma   90.00
#
_symmetry.space_group_name_H-M   'P 1'
#
loop_
_entity.id
_entity.type
_entity.pdbx_description
1 polymer ?
#
loop_
_entity_poly.entity_id
_entity_poly.type
_entity_poly.pdbx_seq_one_letter_code
_entity_poly.pdbx_strand_id
1 'polypeptide(L)'
;RAYAADNTLTAPSVLDYQTAGISGVDAANLSEVNQQVDEQSLITVNGIQTLTDSLNNLRSYAVDNTQTAPRVTDYQIAGVSGVDSDNLDDINQQVDEQTLLTVDAMRSLTGSLNTIRAYAEDNTQTAPSDTDYTIVGVSGVDTDNVSEINQQVDEQSILVVDAMRDVMASVLTIRTYASDNTQAAPELADFTKLGISGVDAPNLAAINEQIN
;
A
#
# COMPACT_ATOMS: atom_id res chain seq x y z
N ARG A 1 10.20 -18.18 -27.75
CA ARG A 1 11.32 -18.75 -26.95
C ARG A 1 12.43 -17.74 -26.65
N ALA A 2 12.39 -16.49 -27.13
CA ALA A 2 13.61 -15.68 -27.19
C ALA A 2 13.60 -14.40 -26.32
N TYR A 3 12.48 -13.70 -26.13
CA TYR A 3 12.47 -12.43 -25.39
C TYR A 3 12.92 -12.57 -23.92
N ALA A 4 12.32 -13.48 -23.14
CA ALA A 4 12.70 -13.73 -21.74
C ALA A 4 14.13 -14.28 -21.53
N ALA A 5 14.86 -14.57 -22.61
CA ALA A 5 16.23 -15.08 -22.57
C ALA A 5 17.24 -14.08 -23.18
N ASP A 6 16.76 -13.04 -23.86
CA ASP A 6 17.54 -12.01 -24.54
C ASP A 6 16.68 -10.75 -24.76
N ASN A 7 16.85 -9.75 -23.89
CA ASN A 7 16.12 -8.50 -23.87
C ASN A 7 16.51 -7.52 -25.00
N THR A 8 17.42 -7.92 -25.89
CA THR A 8 17.76 -7.16 -27.11
C THR A 8 16.82 -7.46 -28.27
N LEU A 9 15.95 -8.48 -28.11
CA LEU A 9 14.96 -8.87 -29.10
C LEU A 9 13.68 -8.03 -28.97
N THR A 10 12.96 -7.89 -30.08
CA THR A 10 11.67 -7.21 -30.10
C THR A 10 10.70 -7.83 -29.08
N ALA A 11 10.10 -6.99 -28.23
CA ALA A 11 9.12 -7.43 -27.25
C ALA A 11 7.91 -8.10 -27.92
N PRO A 12 7.38 -9.22 -27.37
CA PRO A 12 6.19 -9.87 -27.89
C PRO A 12 4.99 -8.91 -28.00
N SER A 13 4.23 -9.05 -29.07
CA SER A 13 2.95 -8.39 -29.27
C SER A 13 1.79 -9.24 -28.72
N VAL A 14 0.59 -8.63 -28.63
CA VAL A 14 -0.65 -9.38 -28.33
C VAL A 14 -0.84 -10.57 -29.29
N LEU A 15 -0.53 -10.39 -30.58
CA LEU A 15 -0.67 -11.45 -31.58
C LEU A 15 0.33 -12.59 -31.36
N ASP A 16 1.54 -12.29 -30.88
CA ASP A 16 2.55 -13.31 -30.56
C ASP A 16 2.08 -14.19 -29.41
N TYR A 17 1.52 -13.59 -28.35
CA TYR A 17 0.94 -14.32 -27.22
C TYR A 17 -0.24 -15.19 -27.66
N GLN A 18 -1.17 -14.64 -28.44
CA GLN A 18 -2.31 -15.40 -28.99
C GLN A 18 -1.85 -16.57 -29.85
N THR A 19 -0.84 -16.36 -30.72
CA THR A 19 -0.27 -17.42 -31.57
C THR A 19 0.42 -18.51 -30.74
N ALA A 20 1.02 -18.14 -29.61
CA ALA A 20 1.61 -19.08 -28.66
C ALA A 20 0.57 -19.83 -27.79
N GLY A 21 -0.72 -19.53 -27.95
CA GLY A 21 -1.82 -20.13 -27.18
C GLY A 21 -2.02 -19.51 -25.80
N ILE A 22 -1.44 -18.33 -25.55
CA ILE A 22 -1.60 -17.58 -24.31
C ILE A 22 -2.79 -16.63 -24.48
N SER A 23 -3.78 -16.80 -23.62
CA SER A 23 -5.01 -16.01 -23.60
C SER A 23 -4.96 -14.93 -22.53
N GLY A 24 -5.82 -13.93 -22.64
CA GLY A 24 -5.93 -12.85 -21.64
C GLY A 24 -4.88 -11.75 -21.77
N VAL A 25 -3.96 -11.81 -22.74
CA VAL A 25 -3.08 -10.67 -23.07
C VAL A 25 -3.80 -9.73 -24.03
N ASP A 26 -3.85 -8.45 -23.69
CA ASP A 26 -4.44 -7.38 -24.49
C ASP A 26 -3.61 -6.10 -24.43
N ALA A 27 -4.09 -5.01 -25.04
CA ALA A 27 -3.35 -3.75 -25.06
C ALA A 27 -3.18 -3.11 -23.67
N ALA A 28 -4.04 -3.43 -22.70
CA ALA A 28 -4.02 -2.83 -21.38
C ALA A 28 -2.99 -3.50 -20.45
N ASN A 29 -2.70 -4.80 -20.64
CA ASN A 29 -1.73 -5.54 -19.82
C ASN A 29 -0.44 -5.94 -20.54
N LEU A 30 -0.32 -5.72 -21.87
CA LEU A 30 0.81 -6.19 -22.66
C LEU A 30 2.17 -5.76 -22.09
N SER A 31 2.30 -4.52 -21.65
CA SER A 31 3.55 -4.01 -21.09
C SER A 31 3.94 -4.75 -19.81
N GLU A 32 2.97 -4.97 -18.92
CA GLU A 32 3.18 -5.64 -17.64
C GLU A 32 3.51 -7.12 -17.83
N VAL A 33 2.79 -7.79 -18.72
CA VAL A 33 3.07 -9.19 -19.07
C VAL A 33 4.46 -9.31 -19.69
N ASN A 34 4.83 -8.44 -20.62
CA ASN A 34 6.18 -8.45 -21.21
C ASN A 34 7.26 -8.22 -20.14
N GLN A 35 7.08 -7.22 -19.28
CA GLN A 35 8.02 -6.90 -18.20
C GLN A 35 8.22 -8.12 -17.29
N GLN A 36 7.13 -8.71 -16.78
CA GLN A 36 7.23 -9.82 -15.84
C GLN A 36 7.73 -11.12 -16.51
N VAL A 37 7.42 -11.35 -17.78
CA VAL A 37 8.00 -12.46 -18.55
C VAL A 37 9.51 -12.34 -18.66
N ASP A 38 10.03 -11.13 -18.87
CA ASP A 38 11.47 -10.85 -18.93
C ASP A 38 12.14 -10.96 -17.55
N GLU A 39 11.64 -10.19 -16.58
CA GLU A 39 12.18 -10.13 -15.21
C GLU A 39 12.23 -11.51 -14.54
N GLN A 40 11.22 -12.34 -14.79
CA GLN A 40 11.13 -13.70 -14.23
C GLN A 40 11.67 -14.78 -15.17
N SER A 41 12.22 -14.41 -16.33
CA SER A 41 12.79 -15.31 -17.34
C SER A 41 11.83 -16.46 -17.73
N LEU A 42 10.54 -16.16 -17.91
CA LEU A 42 9.52 -17.16 -18.21
C LEU A 42 9.60 -17.63 -19.68
N ILE A 43 9.94 -18.90 -19.88
CA ILE A 43 10.13 -19.48 -21.22
C ILE A 43 9.07 -20.51 -21.63
N THR A 44 8.12 -20.84 -20.75
CA THR A 44 7.08 -21.86 -21.02
C THR A 44 5.71 -21.21 -21.17
N VAL A 45 4.90 -21.72 -22.10
CA VAL A 45 3.51 -21.24 -22.32
C VAL A 45 2.70 -21.33 -21.03
N ASN A 46 2.84 -22.43 -20.28
CA ASN A 46 2.12 -22.60 -19.02
C ASN A 46 2.53 -21.56 -17.97
N GLY A 47 3.83 -21.32 -17.78
CA GLY A 47 4.31 -20.31 -16.83
C GLY A 47 3.83 -18.90 -17.19
N ILE A 48 3.88 -18.55 -18.47
CA ILE A 48 3.38 -17.24 -18.93
C ILE A 48 1.86 -17.15 -18.78
N GLN A 49 1.09 -18.21 -19.07
CA GLN A 49 -0.36 -18.20 -18.86
C GLN A 49 -0.71 -18.00 -17.38
N THR A 50 -0.05 -18.72 -16.48
CA THR A 50 -0.24 -18.56 -15.03
C THR A 50 0.06 -17.12 -14.57
N LEU A 51 1.17 -16.53 -15.05
CA LEU A 51 1.48 -15.12 -14.80
C LEU A 51 0.37 -14.20 -15.31
N THR A 52 -0.06 -14.35 -16.56
CA THR A 52 -1.10 -13.53 -17.18
C THR A 52 -2.42 -13.62 -16.41
N ASP A 53 -2.81 -14.81 -15.94
CA ASP A 53 -4.03 -15.01 -15.17
C ASP A 53 -3.98 -14.25 -13.83
N SER A 54 -2.87 -14.35 -13.09
CA SER A 54 -2.70 -13.61 -11.82
C SER A 54 -2.61 -12.10 -12.02
N LEU A 55 -1.89 -11.62 -13.06
CA LEU A 55 -1.84 -10.19 -13.38
C LEU A 55 -3.23 -9.64 -13.74
N ASN A 56 -4.02 -10.41 -14.50
CA ASN A 56 -5.39 -10.01 -14.82
C ASN A 56 -6.29 -10.00 -13.59
N ASN A 57 -6.14 -10.96 -12.67
CA ASN A 57 -6.89 -10.96 -11.42
C ASN A 57 -6.59 -9.71 -10.60
N LEU A 58 -5.29 -9.42 -10.35
CA LEU A 58 -4.80 -8.24 -9.64
C LEU A 58 -5.34 -6.95 -10.25
N ARG A 59 -5.21 -6.79 -11.58
CA ARG A 59 -5.69 -5.59 -12.28
C ARG A 59 -7.20 -5.45 -12.25
N SER A 60 -7.94 -6.54 -12.38
CA SER A 60 -9.41 -6.50 -12.33
C SER A 60 -9.91 -6.10 -10.95
N TYR A 61 -9.26 -6.62 -9.90
CA TYR A 61 -9.59 -6.29 -8.52
C TYR A 61 -9.19 -4.85 -8.18
N ALA A 62 -8.03 -4.37 -8.66
CA ALA A 62 -7.60 -2.99 -8.46
C ALA A 62 -8.58 -1.95 -9.04
N VAL A 63 -9.38 -2.32 -10.05
CA VAL A 63 -10.39 -1.44 -10.66
C VAL A 63 -11.77 -1.63 -10.05
N ASP A 64 -12.03 -2.82 -9.48
CA ASP A 64 -13.33 -3.23 -8.97
C ASP A 64 -13.17 -4.35 -7.93
N ASN A 65 -13.16 -3.99 -6.64
CA ASN A 65 -13.09 -4.95 -5.54
C ASN A 65 -14.26 -5.95 -5.44
N THR A 66 -15.29 -5.85 -6.28
CA THR A 66 -16.35 -6.88 -6.35
C THR A 66 -15.90 -8.12 -7.15
N GLN A 67 -14.76 -8.02 -7.84
CA GLN A 67 -14.10 -9.11 -8.54
C GLN A 67 -13.48 -10.12 -7.57
N THR A 68 -12.83 -11.16 -8.10
CA THR A 68 -12.18 -12.17 -7.25
C THR A 68 -11.02 -11.53 -6.49
N ALA A 69 -11.07 -11.54 -5.17
CA ALA A 69 -9.99 -11.04 -4.34
C ALA A 69 -8.67 -11.79 -4.65
N PRO A 70 -7.57 -11.06 -4.91
CA PRO A 70 -6.25 -11.65 -5.08
C PRO A 70 -5.82 -12.43 -3.84
N ARG A 71 -5.11 -13.53 -4.06
CA ARG A 71 -4.51 -14.36 -3.01
C ARG A 71 -3.03 -14.07 -2.91
N VAL A 72 -2.40 -14.47 -1.80
CA VAL A 72 -0.94 -14.48 -1.65
C VAL A 72 -0.24 -15.07 -2.88
N THR A 73 -0.77 -16.15 -3.44
CA THR A 73 -0.21 -16.80 -4.64
C THR A 73 -0.25 -15.92 -5.88
N ASP A 74 -1.26 -15.06 -6.04
CA ASP A 74 -1.35 -14.15 -7.20
C ASP A 74 -0.23 -13.11 -7.17
N TYR A 75 0.02 -12.53 -5.99
CA TYR A 75 1.15 -11.62 -5.78
C TYR A 75 2.49 -12.31 -5.99
N GLN A 76 2.68 -13.52 -5.44
CA GLN A 76 3.91 -14.29 -5.63
C GLN A 76 4.17 -14.63 -7.11
N ILE A 77 3.15 -15.06 -7.85
CA ILE A 77 3.23 -15.33 -9.29
C ILE A 77 3.54 -14.04 -10.07
N ALA A 78 2.95 -12.92 -9.70
CA ALA A 78 3.22 -11.62 -10.30
C ALA A 78 4.61 -11.07 -9.96
N GLY A 79 5.37 -11.71 -9.07
CA GLY A 79 6.70 -11.26 -8.65
C GLY A 79 6.67 -10.18 -7.56
N VAL A 80 5.57 -10.07 -6.80
CA VAL A 80 5.45 -9.25 -5.60
C VAL A 80 5.73 -10.13 -4.38
N SER A 81 6.95 -10.02 -3.85
CA SER A 81 7.37 -10.75 -2.64
C SER A 81 6.93 -10.03 -1.37
N GLY A 82 6.83 -10.77 -0.26
CA GLY A 82 6.52 -10.19 1.05
C GLY A 82 5.03 -10.06 1.35
N VAL A 83 4.15 -10.52 0.44
CA VAL A 83 2.73 -10.72 0.74
C VAL A 83 2.56 -12.06 1.46
N ASP A 84 1.85 -12.05 2.57
CA ASP A 84 1.50 -13.21 3.38
C ASP A 84 0.08 -13.09 3.94
N SER A 85 -0.34 -14.01 4.83
CA SER A 85 -1.68 -13.99 5.40
C SER A 85 -1.96 -12.78 6.28
N ASP A 86 -0.93 -12.18 6.85
CA ASP A 86 -1.07 -11.18 7.88
C ASP A 86 -1.22 -9.78 7.25
N ASN A 87 -0.71 -9.58 6.02
CA ASN A 87 -0.82 -8.32 5.27
C ASN A 87 -1.69 -8.37 4.01
N LEU A 88 -2.20 -9.55 3.62
CA LEU A 88 -2.98 -9.70 2.39
C LEU A 88 -4.18 -8.75 2.31
N ASP A 89 -4.94 -8.62 3.40
CA ASP A 89 -6.18 -7.83 3.40
C ASP A 89 -5.87 -6.33 3.23
N ASP A 90 -4.87 -5.80 3.93
CA ASP A 90 -4.41 -4.42 3.76
C ASP A 90 -3.87 -4.16 2.35
N ILE A 91 -3.08 -5.09 1.81
CA ILE A 91 -2.51 -4.96 0.47
C ILE A 91 -3.63 -4.99 -0.59
N ASN A 92 -4.59 -5.90 -0.48
CA ASN A 92 -5.76 -5.95 -1.36
C ASN A 92 -6.54 -4.63 -1.27
N GLN A 93 -6.85 -4.15 -0.06
CA GLN A 93 -7.54 -2.89 0.14
C GLN A 93 -6.82 -1.73 -0.55
N GLN A 94 -5.50 -1.61 -0.35
CA GLN A 94 -4.73 -0.53 -0.97
C GLN A 94 -4.58 -0.67 -2.49
N VAL A 95 -4.54 -1.89 -3.01
CA VAL A 95 -4.52 -2.15 -4.47
C VAL A 95 -5.81 -1.66 -5.14
N ASP A 96 -6.96 -1.83 -4.50
CA ASP A 96 -8.25 -1.30 -4.96
C ASP A 96 -8.36 0.22 -4.75
N GLU A 97 -8.20 0.69 -3.50
CA GLU A 97 -8.37 2.11 -3.14
C GLU A 97 -7.48 3.05 -3.96
N GLN A 98 -6.27 2.61 -4.31
CA GLN A 98 -5.32 3.39 -5.10
C GLN A 98 -5.31 3.01 -6.59
N THR A 99 -6.09 2.01 -7.00
CA THR A 99 -6.12 1.47 -8.37
C THR A 99 -4.71 1.13 -8.87
N LEU A 100 -3.99 0.27 -8.15
CA LEU A 100 -2.62 -0.11 -8.48
C LEU A 100 -2.59 -1.14 -9.62
N LEU A 101 -2.22 -0.67 -10.81
CA LEU A 101 -2.29 -1.48 -12.05
C LEU A 101 -0.97 -2.13 -12.47
N THR A 102 0.15 -1.80 -11.83
CA THR A 102 1.49 -2.29 -12.18
C THR A 102 2.12 -3.09 -11.03
N VAL A 103 2.96 -4.07 -11.37
CA VAL A 103 3.67 -4.88 -10.36
C VAL A 103 4.62 -4.01 -9.55
N ASP A 104 5.29 -3.02 -10.15
CA ASP A 104 6.22 -2.15 -9.43
C ASP A 104 5.51 -1.27 -8.38
N ALA A 105 4.28 -0.82 -8.66
CA ALA A 105 3.48 -0.12 -7.65
C ALA A 105 3.09 -1.05 -6.49
N MET A 106 2.68 -2.29 -6.79
CA MET A 106 2.36 -3.29 -5.77
C MET A 106 3.59 -3.71 -4.94
N ARG A 107 4.77 -3.81 -5.55
CA ARG A 107 6.05 -4.03 -4.85
C ARG A 107 6.38 -2.89 -3.90
N SER A 108 6.20 -1.65 -4.36
CA SER A 108 6.44 -0.45 -3.55
C SER A 108 5.49 -0.42 -2.35
N LEU A 109 4.19 -0.62 -2.58
CA LEU A 109 3.17 -0.74 -1.53
C LEU A 109 3.56 -1.81 -0.50
N THR A 110 3.85 -3.02 -0.96
CA THR A 110 4.18 -4.16 -0.09
C THR A 110 5.46 -3.89 0.73
N GLY A 111 6.48 -3.29 0.11
CA GLY A 111 7.73 -2.94 0.78
C GLY A 111 7.54 -1.91 1.89
N SER A 112 6.82 -0.82 1.60
CA SER A 112 6.55 0.23 2.59
C SER A 112 5.64 -0.26 3.71
N LEU A 113 4.56 -1.01 3.40
CA LEU A 113 3.68 -1.59 4.43
C LEU A 113 4.44 -2.53 5.35
N ASN A 114 5.29 -3.40 4.81
CA ASN A 114 6.09 -4.31 5.63
C ASN A 114 7.15 -3.59 6.46
N THR A 115 7.70 -2.48 5.98
CA THR A 115 8.61 -1.63 6.76
C THR A 115 7.88 -1.03 7.97
N ILE A 116 6.67 -0.50 7.76
CA ILE A 116 5.84 0.07 8.83
C ILE A 116 5.46 -1.00 9.86
N ARG A 117 4.98 -2.15 9.40
CA ARG A 117 4.59 -3.26 10.29
C ARG A 117 5.76 -3.80 11.10
N ALA A 118 6.92 -3.99 10.46
CA ALA A 118 8.12 -4.45 11.17
C ALA A 118 8.56 -3.45 12.25
N TYR A 119 8.46 -2.15 11.98
CA TYR A 119 8.76 -1.12 12.97
C TYR A 119 7.74 -1.07 14.11
N ALA A 120 6.45 -1.26 13.81
CA ALA A 120 5.38 -1.32 14.80
C ALA A 120 5.51 -2.49 15.78
N GLU A 121 6.10 -3.61 15.33
CA GLU A 121 6.36 -4.80 16.14
C GLU A 121 7.69 -4.70 16.91
N ASP A 122 8.69 -4.02 16.33
CA ASP A 122 10.03 -3.84 16.88
C ASP A 122 10.64 -2.51 16.39
N ASN A 123 10.59 -1.48 17.23
CA ASN A 123 11.13 -0.16 16.91
C ASN A 123 12.67 -0.08 16.77
N THR A 124 13.38 -1.20 16.95
CA THR A 124 14.81 -1.29 16.60
C THR A 124 15.03 -1.54 15.11
N GLN A 125 13.97 -1.87 14.37
CA GLN A 125 13.98 -2.02 12.91
C GLN A 125 14.08 -0.66 12.20
N THR A 126 14.13 -0.70 10.86
CA THR A 126 14.21 0.53 10.06
C THR A 126 12.96 1.38 10.29
N ALA A 127 13.17 2.61 10.78
CA ALA A 127 12.10 3.57 10.97
C ALA A 127 11.47 3.94 9.60
N PRO A 128 10.13 3.90 9.47
CA PRO A 128 9.44 4.34 8.26
C PRO A 128 9.69 5.81 7.97
N SER A 129 9.77 6.15 6.69
CA SER A 129 9.84 7.51 6.18
C SER A 129 8.44 8.05 5.87
N ASP A 130 8.32 9.37 5.66
CA ASP A 130 7.12 10.03 5.13
C ASP A 130 6.71 9.47 3.76
N THR A 131 7.69 9.02 2.96
CA THR A 131 7.45 8.34 1.69
C THR A 131 6.78 6.99 1.89
N ASP A 132 7.14 6.22 2.92
CA ASP A 132 6.50 4.93 3.21
C ASP A 132 5.02 5.10 3.53
N TYR A 133 4.69 6.07 4.39
CA TYR A 133 3.30 6.41 4.71
C TYR A 133 2.53 6.90 3.49
N THR A 134 3.15 7.72 2.64
CA THR A 134 2.53 8.19 1.40
C THR A 134 2.22 7.02 0.46
N ILE A 135 3.15 6.06 0.31
CA ILE A 135 2.98 4.88 -0.55
C ILE A 135 1.83 3.98 -0.06
N VAL A 136 1.69 3.78 1.25
CA VAL A 136 0.58 2.98 1.81
C VAL A 136 -0.74 3.77 1.90
N GLY A 137 -0.79 5.01 1.41
CA GLY A 137 -2.01 5.80 1.36
C GLY A 137 -2.35 6.54 2.65
N VAL A 138 -1.39 6.77 3.54
CA VAL A 138 -1.50 7.63 4.73
C VAL A 138 -1.00 9.03 4.37
N SER A 139 -1.88 9.82 3.77
CA SER A 139 -1.56 11.20 3.36
C SER A 139 -1.36 12.14 4.55
N GLY A 140 -0.55 13.19 4.38
CA GLY A 140 -0.32 14.21 5.40
C GLY A 140 0.86 13.93 6.32
N VAL A 141 1.51 12.77 6.19
CA VAL A 141 2.80 12.52 6.85
C VAL A 141 3.90 13.28 6.11
N ASP A 142 4.72 14.01 6.84
CA ASP A 142 5.81 14.82 6.33
C ASP A 142 7.01 14.85 7.30
N THR A 143 8.05 15.61 6.95
CA THR A 143 9.26 15.73 7.78
C THR A 143 9.01 16.31 9.16
N ASP A 144 7.90 17.03 9.35
CA ASP A 144 7.57 17.71 10.60
C ASP A 144 6.72 16.84 11.54
N ASN A 145 6.20 15.70 11.07
CA ASN A 145 5.36 14.81 11.86
C ASN A 145 5.71 13.32 11.79
N VAL A 146 6.56 12.87 10.86
CA VAL A 146 6.88 11.44 10.68
C VAL A 146 7.39 10.77 11.95
N SER A 147 8.16 11.49 12.80
CA SER A 147 8.63 10.94 14.07
C SER A 147 7.50 10.69 15.08
N GLU A 148 6.49 11.57 15.09
CA GLU A 148 5.31 11.44 15.95
C GLU A 148 4.44 10.28 15.46
N ILE A 149 4.23 10.15 14.15
CA ILE A 149 3.49 9.04 13.56
C ILE A 149 4.20 7.70 13.81
N ASN A 150 5.52 7.64 13.64
CA ASN A 150 6.30 6.44 13.98
C ASN A 150 6.15 6.06 15.46
N GLN A 151 6.20 7.04 16.38
CA GLN A 151 5.96 6.78 17.80
C GLN A 151 4.57 6.19 18.05
N GLN A 152 3.53 6.74 17.43
CA GLN A 152 2.16 6.25 17.57
C GLN A 152 1.99 4.82 17.01
N VAL A 153 2.62 4.55 15.86
CA VAL A 153 2.62 3.22 15.23
C VAL A 153 3.29 2.17 16.12
N ASP A 154 4.42 2.50 16.74
CA ASP A 154 5.14 1.63 17.67
C ASP A 154 4.38 1.43 19.00
N GLU A 155 4.09 2.52 19.72
CA GLU A 155 3.51 2.47 21.07
C GLU A 155 2.13 1.80 21.10
N GLN A 156 1.36 1.90 20.00
CA GLN A 156 0.05 1.28 19.86
C GLN A 156 0.07 -0.02 19.03
N SER A 157 1.23 -0.42 18.51
CA SER A 157 1.39 -1.59 17.62
C SER A 157 0.41 -1.58 16.44
N ILE A 158 0.37 -0.47 15.70
CA ILE A 158 -0.56 -0.25 14.59
C ILE A 158 -0.06 -0.97 13.34
N LEU A 159 -0.77 -2.03 12.93
CA LEU A 159 -0.38 -2.86 11.79
C LEU A 159 -1.19 -2.64 10.51
N VAL A 160 -2.33 -1.95 10.62
CA VAL A 160 -3.30 -1.77 9.51
C VAL A 160 -3.38 -0.31 9.07
N VAL A 161 -3.49 -0.08 7.77
CA VAL A 161 -3.40 1.25 7.15
C VAL A 161 -4.50 2.19 7.65
N ASP A 162 -5.74 1.70 7.80
CA ASP A 162 -6.86 2.53 8.24
C ASP A 162 -6.67 3.10 9.65
N ALA A 163 -6.04 2.35 10.55
CA ALA A 163 -5.71 2.84 11.88
C ALA A 163 -4.60 3.91 11.84
N MET A 164 -3.63 3.79 10.93
CA MET A 164 -2.62 4.84 10.71
C MET A 164 -3.27 6.13 10.17
N ARG A 165 -4.25 6.01 9.25
CA ARG A 165 -5.03 7.15 8.75
C ARG A 165 -5.84 7.81 9.86
N ASP A 166 -6.44 7.02 10.74
CA ASP A 166 -7.18 7.52 11.91
C ASP A 166 -6.28 8.34 12.85
N VAL A 167 -5.08 7.85 13.15
CA VAL A 167 -4.07 8.58 13.94
C VAL A 167 -3.67 9.88 13.23
N MET A 168 -3.32 9.80 11.94
CA MET A 168 -2.90 10.97 11.17
C MET A 168 -4.01 12.02 11.07
N ALA A 169 -5.28 11.61 10.94
CA ALA A 169 -6.41 12.54 10.94
C ALA A 169 -6.49 13.32 12.26
N SER A 170 -6.31 12.65 13.41
CA SER A 170 -6.34 13.31 14.72
C SER A 170 -5.11 14.20 14.96
N VAL A 171 -3.91 13.78 14.54
CA VAL A 171 -2.71 14.65 14.54
C VAL A 171 -2.97 15.92 13.71
N LEU A 172 -3.54 15.77 12.51
CA LEU A 172 -3.82 16.89 11.63
C LEU A 172 -4.87 17.84 12.21
N THR A 173 -5.96 17.33 12.79
CA THR A 173 -6.98 18.15 13.47
C THR A 173 -6.36 18.99 14.58
N ILE A 174 -5.55 18.38 15.45
CA ILE A 174 -4.89 19.08 16.57
C ILE A 174 -3.92 20.13 16.06
N ARG A 175 -3.04 19.81 15.09
CA ARG A 175 -2.04 20.74 14.56
C ARG A 175 -2.67 21.91 13.81
N THR A 176 -3.71 21.66 13.02
CA THR A 176 -4.40 22.72 12.27
C THR A 176 -5.15 23.67 13.21
N TYR A 177 -5.83 23.14 14.24
CA TYR A 177 -6.48 23.96 15.26
C TYR A 177 -5.48 24.75 16.12
N ALA A 178 -4.37 24.13 16.51
CA ALA A 178 -3.30 24.78 17.27
C ALA A 178 -2.66 25.95 16.49
N SER A 179 -2.65 25.86 15.16
CA SER A 179 -2.11 26.92 14.29
C SER A 179 -3.14 28.01 13.96
N ASP A 180 -4.44 27.67 13.99
CA ASP A 180 -5.56 28.54 13.66
C ASP A 180 -6.84 28.05 14.36
N ASN A 181 -7.22 28.66 15.49
CA ASN A 181 -8.44 28.31 16.22
C ASN A 181 -9.76 28.57 15.48
N THR A 182 -9.75 29.11 14.26
CA THR A 182 -10.95 29.16 13.42
C THR A 182 -11.27 27.82 12.77
N GLN A 183 -10.31 26.89 12.77
CA GLN A 183 -10.46 25.52 12.31
C GLN A 183 -11.30 24.67 13.28
N ALA A 184 -11.64 23.44 12.87
CA ALA A 184 -12.37 22.51 13.71
C ALA A 184 -11.59 22.21 15.00
N ALA A 185 -12.23 22.43 16.15
CA ALA A 185 -11.62 22.14 17.43
C ALA A 185 -11.48 20.61 17.64
N PRO A 186 -10.36 20.13 18.21
CA PRO A 186 -10.19 18.72 18.54
C PRO A 186 -11.28 18.21 19.47
N GLU A 187 -11.72 16.99 19.22
CA GLU A 187 -12.69 16.28 20.05
C GLU A 187 -11.96 15.32 21.00
N LEU A 188 -12.66 14.83 22.04
CA LEU A 188 -12.10 13.83 22.95
C LEU A 188 -11.57 12.58 22.22
N ALA A 189 -12.21 12.22 21.11
CA ALA A 189 -11.79 11.10 20.28
C ALA A 189 -10.40 11.30 19.68
N ASP A 190 -10.01 12.53 19.33
CA ASP A 190 -8.69 12.81 18.76
C ASP A 190 -7.58 12.52 19.76
N PHE A 191 -7.71 13.02 20.99
CA PHE A 191 -6.75 12.74 22.06
C PHE A 191 -6.71 11.26 22.43
N THR A 192 -7.88 10.60 22.42
CA THR A 192 -7.97 9.17 22.71
C THR A 192 -7.25 8.32 21.66
N LYS A 193 -7.39 8.65 20.36
CA LYS A 193 -6.69 7.96 19.26
C LYS A 193 -5.16 8.13 19.32
N LEU A 194 -4.68 9.22 19.90
CA LEU A 194 -3.24 9.47 20.13
C LEU A 194 -2.72 8.90 21.46
N GLY A 195 -3.54 8.14 22.19
CA GLY A 195 -3.18 7.58 23.50
C GLY A 195 -3.04 8.62 24.61
N ILE A 196 -3.48 9.86 24.40
CA ILE A 196 -3.33 10.96 25.37
C ILE A 196 -4.35 10.77 26.49
N SER A 197 -3.87 10.24 27.61
CA SER A 197 -4.68 10.09 28.83
C SER A 197 -4.87 11.42 29.57
N GLY A 198 -5.96 11.52 30.33
CA GLY A 198 -6.24 12.69 31.17
C GLY A 198 -7.03 13.80 30.47
N VAL A 199 -7.34 13.66 29.18
CA VAL A 199 -8.34 14.50 28.50
C VAL A 199 -9.73 13.92 28.77
N ASP A 200 -10.66 14.75 29.23
CA ASP A 200 -12.05 14.40 29.49
C ASP A 200 -12.99 15.56 29.12
N ALA A 201 -14.30 15.30 29.09
CA ALA A 201 -15.27 16.32 28.72
C ALA A 201 -15.20 17.60 29.61
N PRO A 202 -14.97 17.50 30.94
CA PRO A 202 -14.74 18.67 31.78
C PRO A 202 -13.54 19.55 31.40
N ASN A 203 -12.42 18.96 30.95
CA ASN A 203 -11.20 19.72 30.69
C ASN A 203 -10.90 19.99 29.20
N LEU A 204 -11.60 19.33 28.27
CA LEU A 204 -11.39 19.45 26.83
C LEU A 204 -11.39 20.90 26.32
N ALA A 205 -12.36 21.72 26.74
CA ALA A 205 -12.45 23.11 26.33
C ALA A 205 -11.23 23.93 26.77
N ALA A 206 -10.76 23.71 28.01
CA ALA A 206 -9.58 24.38 28.54
C ALA A 206 -8.29 23.90 27.85
N ILE A 207 -8.20 22.62 27.48
CA ILE A 207 -7.08 22.07 26.71
C ILE A 207 -7.06 22.68 25.31
N ASN A 208 -8.20 22.74 24.62
CA ASN A 208 -8.31 23.37 23.32
C ASN A 208 -7.89 24.86 23.37
N GLU A 209 -8.29 25.61 24.41
CA GLU A 209 -7.80 26.99 24.60
C GLU A 209 -6.28 27.08 24.81
N GLN A 210 -5.63 26.06 25.37
CA GLN A 210 -4.19 26.05 25.65
C GLN A 210 -3.31 25.65 24.47
N ILE A 211 -3.82 24.85 23.53
CA ILE A 211 -3.05 24.36 22.38
C ILE A 211 -3.08 25.31 21.18
N ASN A 212 -3.99 26.28 21.18
CA ASN A 212 -3.96 27.44 20.27
C ASN A 212 -2.98 28.53 20.78
#